data_AF-A0A3B9MGE5-F1
#
_entry.id   AF-A0A3B9MGE5-F1
#
_cell.length_a   1.000
_cell.length_b   1.000
_cell.length_c   1.000
_cell.angle_alpha   90.00
_cell.angle_beta   90.00
_cell.angle_gamma   90.00
#
_symmetry.space_group_name_H-M   'P 1'
#
loop_
_entity.id
_entity.type
_entity.pdbx_description
1 polymer ?
#
loop_
_entity_poly.entity_id
_entity_poly.type
_entity_poly.pdbx_seq_one_letter_code
_entity_poly.pdbx_strand_id
1 'polypeptide(L)'
;MPRDPLTVEAEAQQVLDELWSEKLIPFALNVGKITKASAEYTIHFHDSRIRTARVPLTKGHSFRDIVRSAVLARVSKMSGPLKRLPKKHSD
;
A
#
# COMPACT_ATOMS: atom_id res chain seq x y z
N MET A 1 8.02 11.79 17.92
CA MET A 1 6.70 12.40 17.68
C MET A 1 5.81 11.40 16.96
N PRO A 2 4.62 11.06 17.49
CA PRO A 2 3.61 10.33 16.72
C PRO A 2 3.19 11.21 15.53
N ARG A 3 3.16 10.64 14.32
CA ARG A 3 2.69 11.37 13.14
C ARG A 3 1.17 11.43 13.17
N ASP A 4 0.61 12.62 12.95
CA ASP A 4 -0.83 12.81 12.83
C ASP A 4 -1.39 11.95 11.68
N PRO A 5 -2.53 11.27 11.89
CA PRO A 5 -3.10 10.35 10.88
C PRO A 5 -3.41 11.07 9.57
N LEU A 6 -3.93 12.31 9.64
CA LEU A 6 -4.21 13.15 8.48
C LEU A 6 -2.97 13.41 7.62
N THR A 7 -1.80 13.59 8.26
CA THR A 7 -0.53 13.81 7.55
C THR A 7 -0.08 12.55 6.84
N VAL A 8 -0.24 11.38 7.47
CA VAL A 8 0.17 10.09 6.89
C VAL A 8 -0.71 9.73 5.69
N GLU A 9 -2.01 10.02 5.75
CA GLU A 9 -2.94 9.81 4.64
C GLU A 9 -2.63 10.73 3.46
N ALA A 10 -2.38 12.01 3.71
CA ALA A 10 -1.98 12.97 2.67
C ALA A 10 -0.63 12.60 2.03
N GLU A 11 0.37 12.22 2.83
CA GLU A 11 1.67 11.77 2.31
C GLU A 11 1.52 10.51 1.44
N ALA A 12 0.72 9.53 1.89
CA ALA A 12 0.49 8.32 1.12
C ALA A 12 -0.26 8.61 -0.19
N GLN A 13 -1.28 9.49 -0.15
CA GLN A 13 -2.00 9.91 -1.34
C GLN A 13 -1.07 10.59 -2.35
N GLN A 14 -0.23 11.51 -1.91
CA GLN A 14 0.76 12.17 -2.77
C GLN A 14 1.69 11.14 -3.47
N VAL A 15 2.13 10.10 -2.76
CA VAL A 15 2.93 9.03 -3.37
C VAL A 15 2.15 8.26 -4.43
N LEU A 16 0.85 8.00 -4.22
CA LEU A 16 0.01 7.34 -5.22
C LEU A 16 -0.18 8.20 -6.47
N ASP A 17 -0.40 9.50 -6.30
CA ASP A 17 -0.52 10.46 -7.39
C ASP A 17 0.78 10.57 -8.20
N GLU A 18 1.94 10.55 -7.52
CA GLU A 18 3.25 10.48 -8.17
C GLU A 18 3.42 9.19 -8.98
N LEU A 19 3.10 8.04 -8.39
CA LEU A 19 3.17 6.74 -9.09
C LEU A 19 2.28 6.69 -10.33
N TRP A 20 1.09 7.31 -10.27
CA TRP A 20 0.19 7.41 -11.39
C TRP A 20 0.72 8.38 -12.47
N SER A 21 1.19 9.56 -12.05
CA SER A 21 1.79 10.57 -12.93
C SER A 21 3.01 10.03 -13.69
N GLU A 22 3.87 9.28 -13.00
CA GLU A 22 5.03 8.60 -13.57
C GLU A 22 4.66 7.34 -14.38
N LYS A 23 3.37 6.99 -14.49
CA LYS A 23 2.86 5.79 -15.18
C LYS A 23 3.45 4.47 -14.66
N LEU A 24 3.85 4.43 -13.39
CA LEU A 24 4.38 3.23 -12.75
C LEU A 24 3.29 2.28 -12.27
N ILE A 25 2.07 2.79 -12.12
CA ILE A 25 0.86 2.00 -11.87
C ILE A 25 -0.12 2.17 -13.04
N PRO A 26 -0.90 1.13 -13.41
CA PRO A 26 -1.77 1.19 -14.57
C PRO A 26 -3.12 1.88 -14.30
N PHE A 27 -3.37 2.34 -13.08
CA PHE A 27 -4.58 3.06 -12.69
C PHE A 27 -4.35 3.93 -11.47
N ALA A 28 -5.14 5.00 -11.34
CA ALA A 28 -5.16 5.85 -10.16
C ALA A 28 -5.64 5.08 -8.92
N LEU A 29 -4.99 5.32 -7.80
CA LEU A 29 -5.33 4.75 -6.49
C LEU A 29 -5.61 5.88 -5.51
N ASN A 30 -6.68 5.73 -4.72
CA ASN A 30 -7.05 6.68 -3.68
C ASN A 30 -6.97 6.01 -2.31
N VAL A 31 -6.26 6.64 -1.38
CA VAL A 31 -6.24 6.28 0.03
C VAL A 31 -7.64 6.52 0.60
N GLY A 32 -8.18 5.50 1.27
CA GLY A 32 -9.42 5.65 2.03
C GLY A 32 -9.19 5.70 3.53
N LYS A 33 -8.28 4.87 4.05
CA LYS A 33 -7.89 4.90 5.46
C LYS A 33 -6.51 4.30 5.64
N ILE A 34 -5.75 4.82 6.60
CA ILE A 34 -4.52 4.16 7.06
C ILE A 34 -4.70 3.63 8.48
N THR A 35 -4.41 2.34 8.66
CA THR A 35 -4.37 1.71 9.98
C THR A 35 -2.93 1.36 10.34
N LYS A 36 -2.49 1.77 11.53
CA LYS A 36 -1.16 1.44 12.06
C LYS A 36 -1.22 0.19 12.94
N ALA A 37 -0.35 -0.77 12.67
CA ALA A 37 -0.01 -1.88 13.55
C ALA A 37 1.42 -1.69 14.10
N SER A 38 1.81 -2.49 15.11
CA SER A 38 3.09 -2.32 15.81
C SER A 38 4.33 -2.35 14.91
N ALA A 39 4.27 -3.01 13.75
CA ALA A 39 5.38 -3.16 12.82
C ALA A 39 5.04 -2.83 11.35
N GLU A 40 3.83 -2.36 11.05
CA GLU A 40 3.42 -2.05 9.68
C GLU A 40 2.28 -1.02 9.64
N TYR A 41 2.18 -0.27 8.54
CA TYR A 41 0.98 0.44 8.16
C TYR A 41 0.20 -0.38 7.13
N THR A 42 -1.12 -0.41 7.26
CA THR A 42 -2.00 -0.91 6.20
C THR A 42 -2.74 0.27 5.59
N ILE A 43 -2.51 0.50 4.32
CA ILE A 43 -3.24 1.45 3.49
C ILE A 43 -4.46 0.72 2.95
N HIS A 44 -5.65 1.21 3.27
CA HIS A 44 -6.92 0.79 2.70
C HIS A 44 -7.23 1.73 1.55
N PHE A 45 -7.53 1.19 0.37
CA PHE A 45 -7.89 1.99 -0.78
C PHE A 45 -9.40 2.00 -0.99
N HIS A 46 -9.90 3.04 -1.63
CA HIS A 46 -11.28 3.10 -2.13
C HIS A 46 -11.49 2.29 -3.42
N ASP A 47 -10.42 1.67 -3.95
CA ASP A 47 -10.46 0.94 -5.20
C ASP A 47 -10.85 -0.53 -5.00
N SER A 48 -11.80 -1.04 -5.78
CA SER A 48 -12.28 -2.42 -5.67
C SER A 48 -11.26 -3.45 -6.16
N ARG A 49 -10.29 -3.05 -6.98
CA ARG A 49 -9.25 -3.92 -7.55
C ARG A 49 -8.15 -4.22 -6.53
N ILE A 50 -7.77 -3.21 -5.73
CA ILE A 50 -6.82 -3.35 -4.61
C ILE A 50 -7.48 -2.85 -3.35
N ARG A 51 -7.86 -3.78 -2.47
CA ARG A 51 -8.46 -3.40 -1.19
C ARG A 51 -7.47 -2.79 -0.20
N THR A 52 -6.26 -3.35 -0.12
CA THR A 52 -5.24 -2.94 0.85
C THR A 52 -3.80 -3.14 0.37
N ALA A 53 -2.87 -2.30 0.84
CA ALA A 53 -1.43 -2.50 0.76
C ALA A 53 -0.80 -2.47 2.16
N ARG A 54 0.11 -3.42 2.43
CA ARG A 54 0.86 -3.52 3.68
C ARG A 54 2.23 -2.87 3.51
N VAL A 55 2.56 -1.95 4.39
CA VAL A 55 3.76 -1.12 4.36
C VAL A 55 4.56 -1.42 5.64
N PRO A 56 5.64 -2.21 5.57
CA PRO A 56 6.43 -2.55 6.76
C PRO A 56 7.10 -1.30 7.34
N LEU A 57 7.05 -1.13 8.66
CA LEU A 57 7.73 -0.02 9.35
C LEU A 57 9.23 -0.34 9.47
N THR A 58 9.98 -0.08 8.40
CA THR A 58 11.42 -0.32 8.37
C THR A 58 12.17 0.89 8.90
N LYS A 59 12.98 0.70 9.96
CA LYS A 59 13.83 1.78 10.50
C LYS A 59 14.88 2.19 9.47
N GLY A 60 15.10 3.50 9.32
CA GLY A 60 16.10 4.06 8.41
C GLY A 60 15.61 4.38 7.00
N HIS A 61 14.38 3.99 6.63
CA HIS A 61 13.79 4.35 5.34
C HIS A 61 12.73 5.45 5.48
N SER A 62 12.62 6.30 4.45
CA SER A 62 11.57 7.31 4.40
C SER A 62 10.21 6.65 4.21
N PHE A 63 9.16 7.18 4.83
CA PHE A 63 7.81 6.62 4.68
C PHE A 63 7.38 6.56 3.21
N ARG A 64 7.71 7.61 2.45
CA ARG A 64 7.41 7.70 1.01
C ARG A 64 8.03 6.56 0.22
N ASP A 65 9.31 6.25 0.44
CA ASP A 65 9.99 5.15 -0.25
C ASP A 65 9.36 3.80 0.08
N ILE A 66 9.03 3.58 1.35
CA ILE A 66 8.46 2.30 1.77
C ILE A 66 7.03 2.12 1.23
N VAL A 67 6.22 3.19 1.23
CA VAL A 67 4.88 3.20 0.63
C VAL A 67 4.99 2.94 -0.88
N ARG A 68 5.88 3.65 -1.57
CA ARG A 68 6.11 3.49 -3.01
C ARG A 68 6.44 2.05 -3.36
N SER A 69 7.42 1.47 -2.66
CA SER A 69 7.83 0.07 -2.85
C SER A 69 6.68 -0.92 -2.57
N ALA A 70 5.94 -0.72 -1.47
CA ALA A 70 4.85 -1.59 -1.07
C ALA A 70 3.67 -1.57 -2.07
N VAL A 71 3.30 -0.39 -2.57
CA VAL A 71 2.22 -0.21 -3.55
C VAL A 71 2.63 -0.85 -4.88
N LEU A 72 3.84 -0.58 -5.38
CA LEU A 72 4.34 -1.20 -6.60
C LEU A 72 4.37 -2.72 -6.48
N ALA A 73 4.90 -3.25 -5.38
CA ALA A 73 4.91 -4.70 -5.13
C ALA A 73 3.49 -5.28 -5.06
N ARG A 74 2.51 -4.52 -4.56
CA ARG A 74 1.11 -4.95 -4.52
C ARG A 74 0.46 -4.94 -5.91
N VAL A 75 0.69 -3.88 -6.70
CA VAL A 75 0.20 -3.74 -8.07
C VAL A 75 0.82 -4.81 -8.97
N SER A 76 2.13 -5.05 -8.88
CA SER A 76 2.82 -6.12 -9.63
C SER A 76 2.27 -7.52 -9.30
N LYS A 77 1.83 -7.76 -8.05
CA LYS A 77 1.18 -9.02 -7.67
C LYS A 77 -0.23 -9.17 -8.25
N MET A 78 -0.89 -8.07 -8.60
CA MET A 78 -2.18 -8.10 -9.29
C MET A 78 -2.04 -8.41 -10.78
N SER A 79 -0.94 -7.99 -11.41
CA SER A 79 -0.62 -8.32 -12.81
C SER A 79 -0.05 -9.73 -12.99
N GLY A 80 0.18 -10.48 -11.91
CA GLY A 80 0.48 -11.91 -11.96
C GLY A 80 -0.79 -12.78 -12.00
N PRO A 81 -0.72 -14.02 -12.52
CA PRO A 81 -1.84 -14.96 -12.43
C PRO A 81 -2.21 -15.12 -10.95
N LEU A 82 -3.50 -14.89 -10.63
CA LEU A 82 -4.09 -15.07 -9.30
C LEU A 82 -3.58 -16.38 -8.70
N LYS A 83 -2.52 -16.32 -7.88
CA LYS A 83 -2.08 -17.47 -7.09
C LYS A 83 -3.24 -17.77 -6.17
N ARG A 84 -3.97 -18.84 -6.49
CA ARG A 84 -4.91 -19.48 -5.59
C ARG A 84 -4.21 -19.55 -4.24
N LEU A 85 -4.76 -18.83 -3.26
CA LEU A 85 -4.38 -18.99 -1.88
C LEU A 85 -4.38 -20.50 -1.61
N PRO A 86 -3.30 -21.13 -1.09
CA PRO A 86 -3.43 -22.49 -0.61
C PRO A 86 -4.48 -22.42 0.49
N LYS A 87 -5.65 -23.01 0.23
CA LYS A 87 -6.61 -23.35 1.27
C LYS A 87 -5.80 -24.13 2.30
N LYS A 88 -5.67 -23.56 3.50
CA LYS A 88 -5.28 -24.31 4.69
C LYS A 88 -6.33 -25.42 4.83
N HIS A 89 -6.04 -26.59 4.28
CA HIS A 89 -6.75 -27.81 4.64
C HIS A 89 -6.20 -28.21 6.00
N SER A 90 -7.11 -28.30 6.97
CA SER A 90 -6.90 -28.96 8.23
C SER A 90 -6.44 -30.40 8.00
N ASP A 91 -5.51 -30.85 8.83
CA ASP A 91 -5.53 -32.19 9.44
C ASP A 91 -5.25 -31.98 10.93
#